data_AF-A0A7C3LNS2-F1
#
_entry.id   AF-A0A7C3LNS2-F1
#
_cell.length_a   1.000
_cell.length_b   1.000
_cell.length_c   1.000
_cell.angle_alpha   90.00
_cell.angle_beta   90.00
_cell.angle_gamma   90.00
#
_symmetry.space_group_name_H-M   'P 1'
#
loop_
_entity.id
_entity.type
_entity.pdbx_description
1 polymer ?
#
loop_
_entity_poly.entity_id
_entity_poly.type
_entity_poly.pdbx_seq_one_letter_code
_entity_poly.pdbx_strand_id
1 'polypeptide(L)'
;MNYIYEAEGKTKQDAEKKALEVLGVSADQVSFKTVTSGKGFLGIVNKKPAVVRAYVKLDSVPVEVIVRGVVLTVIKKMGLDAEIEAIGELDGNIYISLHSDDSGILIGKQGRTLDALQFLVTLMIDSKYRQGKRIMIDVASYRERRQQRLSRLARAVADRVHKTRQSVLLESMNP
;
A
#
# COMPACT_ATOMS: atom_id res chain seq x y z
N MET A 1 -10.08 6.01 -16.82
CA MET A 1 -9.02 6.42 -15.88
C MET A 1 -9.41 5.93 -14.49
N ASN A 2 -8.56 5.12 -13.84
CA ASN A 2 -8.83 4.64 -12.50
C ASN A 2 -8.61 5.77 -11.49
N TYR A 3 -9.38 5.79 -10.40
CA TYR A 3 -9.12 6.74 -9.32
C TYR A 3 -7.87 6.29 -8.56
N ILE A 4 -7.09 7.24 -8.10
CA ILE A 4 -5.85 6.98 -7.35
C ILE A 4 -6.08 7.02 -5.84
N TYR A 5 -7.12 7.68 -5.37
CA TYR A 5 -7.43 7.75 -3.95
C TYR A 5 -8.94 7.91 -3.70
N GLU A 6 -9.44 7.29 -2.63
CA GLU A 6 -10.79 7.50 -2.14
C GLU A 6 -10.73 8.08 -0.72
N ALA A 7 -11.36 9.24 -0.52
CA ALA A 7 -11.37 9.95 0.75
C ALA A 7 -12.79 10.11 1.27
N GLU A 8 -12.93 9.99 2.58
CA GLU A 8 -14.18 10.24 3.31
C GLU A 8 -14.05 11.50 4.17
N GLY A 9 -15.14 12.26 4.27
CA GLY A 9 -15.22 13.48 5.06
C GLY A 9 -16.64 13.80 5.50
N LYS A 10 -16.79 14.78 6.40
CA LYS A 10 -18.13 15.25 6.85
C LYS A 10 -18.87 15.94 5.70
N THR A 11 -18.14 16.69 4.89
CA THR A 11 -18.62 17.32 3.65
C THR A 11 -17.77 16.92 2.47
N LYS A 12 -18.25 17.20 1.25
CA LYS A 12 -17.46 17.03 0.02
C LYS A 12 -16.13 17.77 0.11
N GLN A 13 -16.14 19.01 0.59
CA GLN A 13 -14.95 19.86 0.70
C GLN A 13 -13.94 19.29 1.69
N ASP A 14 -14.41 18.75 2.82
CA ASP A 14 -13.52 18.09 3.79
C ASP A 14 -12.85 16.86 3.18
N ALA A 15 -13.60 16.06 2.43
CA ALA A 15 -13.08 14.87 1.77
C ALA A 15 -12.05 15.22 0.68
N GLU A 16 -12.31 16.27 -0.12
CA GLU A 16 -11.36 16.78 -1.11
C GLU A 16 -10.09 17.32 -0.45
N LYS A 17 -10.22 18.11 0.62
CA LYS A 17 -9.07 18.62 1.38
C LYS A 17 -8.22 17.48 1.93
N LYS A 18 -8.84 16.48 2.54
CA LYS A 18 -8.16 15.29 3.07
C LYS A 18 -7.42 14.53 1.95
N ALA A 19 -8.04 14.39 0.79
CA ALA A 19 -7.41 13.74 -0.35
C ALA A 19 -6.15 14.49 -0.83
N LEU A 20 -6.22 15.82 -0.94
CA LEU A 20 -5.08 16.64 -1.34
C LEU A 20 -3.93 16.57 -0.32
N GLU A 21 -4.26 16.61 0.97
CA GLU A 21 -3.28 16.51 2.06
C GLU A 21 -2.56 15.16 2.07
N VAL A 22 -3.31 14.06 1.99
CA VAL A 22 -2.74 12.70 1.95
C VAL A 22 -1.88 12.52 0.69
N LEU A 23 -2.37 12.93 -0.47
CA LEU A 23 -1.65 12.80 -1.73
C LEU A 23 -0.45 13.76 -1.83
N GLY A 24 -0.42 14.85 -1.05
CA GLY A 24 0.62 15.87 -1.11
C GLY A 24 0.62 16.66 -2.42
N VAL A 25 -0.57 16.93 -2.98
CA VAL A 25 -0.76 17.60 -4.28
C VAL A 25 -1.70 18.79 -4.20
N SER A 26 -1.59 19.68 -5.19
CA SER A 26 -2.50 20.81 -5.36
C SER A 26 -3.75 20.42 -6.16
N ALA A 27 -4.82 21.22 -6.02
CA ALA A 27 -6.13 20.95 -6.62
C ALA A 27 -6.16 20.97 -8.17
N ASP A 28 -5.16 21.56 -8.82
CA ASP A 28 -5.01 21.57 -10.28
C ASP A 28 -4.42 20.27 -10.83
N GLN A 29 -3.74 19.47 -9.99
CA GLN A 29 -3.11 18.21 -10.39
C GLN A 29 -4.10 17.02 -10.39
N VAL A 30 -5.21 17.14 -9.67
CA VAL A 30 -6.23 16.08 -9.53
C VAL A 30 -7.62 16.59 -9.85
N SER A 31 -8.51 15.67 -10.22
CA SER A 31 -9.94 15.93 -10.35
C SER A 31 -10.73 15.03 -9.41
N PHE A 32 -11.87 15.53 -8.92
CA PHE A 32 -12.70 14.80 -7.96
C PHE A 32 -14.04 14.41 -8.56
N LYS A 33 -14.43 13.16 -8.35
CA LYS A 33 -15.81 12.69 -8.56
C LYS A 33 -16.44 12.38 -7.21
N THR A 34 -17.57 13.00 -6.91
CA THR A 34 -18.35 12.68 -5.72
C THR A 34 -19.03 11.32 -5.91
N VAL A 35 -18.81 10.42 -4.94
CA VAL A 35 -19.50 9.12 -4.85
C VAL A 35 -20.76 9.28 -4.03
N THR A 36 -20.67 9.96 -2.89
CA THR A 36 -21.83 10.37 -2.10
C THR A 36 -21.61 11.75 -1.50
N SER A 37 -22.66 12.56 -1.48
CA SER A 37 -22.58 13.96 -1.06
C SER A 37 -22.69 14.16 0.45
N GLY A 38 -22.98 13.09 1.20
CA GLY A 38 -23.25 13.14 2.65
C GLY A 38 -24.51 13.93 3.07
N LYS A 39 -25.30 14.40 2.09
CA LYS A 39 -26.61 15.03 2.32
C LYS A 39 -27.72 14.00 2.20
N GLY A 40 -28.57 13.91 3.21
CA GLY A 40 -29.80 13.12 3.17
C GLY A 40 -30.76 13.70 2.12
N PHE A 41 -31.42 12.82 1.36
CA PHE A 41 -32.49 13.20 0.45
C PHE A 41 -33.77 13.36 1.29
N LEU A 42 -34.48 14.49 1.17
CA LEU A 42 -35.77 14.74 1.84
C LEU A 42 -35.77 14.71 3.39
N GLY A 43 -34.86 15.42 4.05
CA GLY A 43 -34.97 15.71 5.50
C GLY A 43 -34.83 14.51 6.46
N ILE A 44 -34.66 13.28 5.93
CA ILE A 44 -34.46 12.08 6.73
C ILE A 44 -32.99 11.97 7.12
N VAL A 45 -32.76 12.00 8.43
CA VAL A 45 -31.46 12.03 9.11
C VAL A 45 -30.78 10.66 9.02
N ASN A 46 -30.19 10.36 7.87
CA ASN A 46 -29.18 9.31 7.79
C ASN A 46 -27.91 9.91 7.18
N LYS A 47 -27.07 10.50 8.04
CA LYS A 47 -25.80 11.15 7.68
C LYS A 47 -24.76 10.10 7.30
N LYS A 48 -24.78 9.64 6.05
CA LYS A 48 -23.63 8.94 5.47
C LYS A 48 -22.48 9.95 5.27
N PRO A 49 -21.21 9.56 5.47
CA PRO A 49 -20.08 10.44 5.20
C PRO A 49 -20.04 10.81 3.71
N ALA A 50 -19.55 12.00 3.38
CA ALA A 50 -19.28 12.36 1.99
C ALA A 50 -18.04 11.60 1.51
N VAL A 51 -18.09 11.06 0.29
CA VAL A 51 -17.01 10.27 -0.29
C VAL A 51 -16.66 10.83 -1.66
N VAL A 52 -15.38 11.06 -1.90
CA VAL A 52 -14.84 11.55 -3.17
C VAL A 52 -13.74 10.63 -3.68
N ARG A 53 -13.66 10.51 -5.00
CA ARG A 53 -12.58 9.80 -5.71
C ARG A 53 -11.71 10.79 -6.44
N ALA A 54 -10.41 10.73 -6.18
CA ALA A 54 -9.39 11.53 -6.83
C ALA A 54 -8.87 10.83 -8.09
N TYR A 55 -8.77 11.55 -9.20
CA TYR A 55 -8.23 11.09 -10.47
C TYR A 55 -7.08 12.01 -10.90
N VAL A 56 -6.03 11.43 -11.45
CA VAL A 56 -4.91 12.19 -12.04
C VAL A 56 -5.44 13.03 -13.20
N LYS A 57 -5.15 14.32 -13.22
CA LYS A 57 -5.56 15.24 -14.30
C LYS A 57 -4.43 15.53 -15.29
N LEU A 58 -3.19 15.53 -14.80
CA LEU A 58 -2.00 15.86 -15.58
C LEU A 58 -1.03 14.68 -15.58
N ASP A 59 -0.39 14.41 -16.71
CA ASP A 59 0.66 13.38 -16.79
C ASP A 59 1.95 13.78 -16.06
N SER A 60 2.06 15.03 -15.59
CA SER A 60 3.17 15.52 -14.76
C SER A 60 3.06 15.13 -13.27
N VAL A 61 1.99 14.46 -12.85
CA VAL A 61 1.86 14.00 -11.46
C VAL A 61 2.93 12.93 -11.18
N PRO A 62 3.77 13.11 -10.14
CA PRO A 62 4.80 12.13 -9.79
C PRO A 62 4.21 10.75 -9.52
N VAL A 63 4.91 9.69 -9.93
CA VAL A 63 4.44 8.32 -9.76
C VAL A 63 4.26 7.96 -8.28
N GLU A 64 5.06 8.57 -7.40
CA GLU A 64 5.00 8.42 -5.95
C GLU A 64 3.64 8.84 -5.41
N VAL A 65 3.02 9.89 -5.95
CA VAL A 65 1.68 10.34 -5.56
C VAL A 65 0.64 9.27 -5.92
N ILE A 66 0.76 8.71 -7.12
CA ILE A 66 -0.14 7.66 -7.62
C ILE A 66 0.00 6.40 -6.75
N VAL A 67 1.24 5.96 -6.50
CA VAL A 67 1.54 4.78 -5.67
C VAL A 67 1.03 4.98 -4.26
N ARG A 68 1.31 6.14 -3.64
CA ARG A 68 0.79 6.49 -2.30
C ARG A 68 -0.73 6.35 -2.24
N GLY A 69 -1.44 6.99 -3.16
CA GLY A 69 -2.89 6.95 -3.17
C GLY A 69 -3.44 5.53 -3.30
N VAL A 70 -2.92 4.76 -4.25
CA VAL A 70 -3.42 3.41 -4.55
C VAL A 70 -3.16 2.47 -3.36
N VAL A 71 -1.95 2.50 -2.79
CA VAL A 71 -1.58 1.67 -1.63
C VAL A 71 -2.49 1.97 -0.44
N LEU A 72 -2.63 3.25 -0.05
CA LEU A 72 -3.47 3.63 1.08
C LEU A 72 -4.95 3.30 0.85
N THR A 73 -5.43 3.43 -0.38
CA THR A 73 -6.81 3.04 -0.74
C THR A 73 -7.02 1.55 -0.55
N VAL A 74 -6.11 0.71 -1.07
CA VAL A 74 -6.23 -0.75 -0.96
C VAL A 74 -6.19 -1.19 0.50
N ILE A 75 -5.24 -0.66 1.29
CA ILE A 75 -5.12 -0.95 2.72
C ILE A 75 -6.41 -0.54 3.46
N LYS A 76 -6.95 0.65 3.18
CA LYS A 76 -8.20 1.08 3.80
C LYS A 76 -9.39 0.20 3.41
N LYS A 77 -9.44 -0.29 2.17
CA LYS A 77 -10.46 -1.25 1.72
C LYS A 77 -10.31 -2.64 2.33
N MET A 78 -9.12 -2.99 2.81
CA MET A 78 -8.90 -4.17 3.66
C MET A 78 -9.39 -3.97 5.10
N GLY A 79 -9.84 -2.76 5.45
CA GLY A 79 -10.28 -2.41 6.81
C GLY A 79 -9.13 -2.07 7.76
N LEU A 80 -7.95 -1.77 7.23
CA LEU A 80 -6.74 -1.46 7.99
C LEU A 80 -6.37 0.02 7.84
N ASP A 81 -5.57 0.53 8.77
CA ASP A 81 -4.99 1.86 8.70
C ASP A 81 -3.47 1.76 8.60
N ALA A 82 -2.86 2.60 7.75
CA ALA A 82 -1.42 2.66 7.55
C ALA A 82 -0.96 4.07 7.20
N GLU A 83 0.27 4.38 7.56
CA GLU A 83 0.95 5.63 7.27
C GLU A 83 2.18 5.38 6.40
N ILE A 84 2.49 6.31 5.51
CA ILE A 84 3.69 6.24 4.69
C ILE A 84 4.86 6.78 5.50
N GLU A 85 5.84 5.93 5.79
CA GLU A 85 7.09 6.37 6.44
C GLU A 85 8.07 6.98 5.42
N ALA A 86 8.18 6.37 4.25
CA ALA A 86 9.06 6.80 3.19
C ALA A 86 8.51 6.40 1.82
N ILE A 87 8.74 7.25 0.82
CA ILE A 87 8.44 6.94 -0.58
C ILE A 87 9.47 7.61 -1.49
N GLY A 88 9.93 6.89 -2.51
CA GLY A 88 10.91 7.42 -3.45
C GLY A 88 11.47 6.33 -4.35
N GLU A 89 12.69 6.54 -4.83
CA GLU A 89 13.40 5.57 -5.65
C GLU A 89 14.52 4.90 -4.87
N LEU A 90 14.60 3.57 -4.96
CA LEU A 90 15.64 2.74 -4.37
C LEU A 90 16.02 1.64 -5.37
N ASP A 91 17.30 1.53 -5.71
CA ASP A 91 17.85 0.55 -6.65
C ASP A 91 17.11 0.48 -8.00
N GLY A 92 16.71 1.65 -8.53
CA GLY A 92 15.96 1.77 -9.78
C GLY A 92 14.49 1.33 -9.68
N ASN A 93 13.99 1.07 -8.48
CA ASN A 93 12.60 0.71 -8.21
C ASN A 93 11.89 1.80 -7.42
N ILE A 94 10.58 1.92 -7.59
CA ILE A 94 9.75 2.77 -6.75
C ILE A 94 9.56 2.05 -5.42
N TYR A 95 10.08 2.63 -4.35
CA TYR A 95 10.05 2.07 -3.01
C TYR A 95 9.06 2.83 -2.13
N ILE A 96 8.28 2.08 -1.34
CA ILE A 96 7.36 2.62 -0.34
C ILE A 96 7.47 1.82 0.97
N SER A 97 7.73 2.53 2.06
CA SER A 97 7.74 2.00 3.43
C SER A 97 6.47 2.43 4.16
N LEU A 98 5.88 1.49 4.87
CA LEU A 98 4.61 1.66 5.57
C LEU A 98 4.74 1.32 7.06
N HIS A 99 4.08 2.14 7.87
CA HIS A 99 3.76 1.85 9.26
C HIS A 99 2.28 1.48 9.39
N SER A 100 1.96 0.52 10.27
CA SER A 100 0.58 0.18 10.63
C SER A 100 0.57 -0.52 11.98
N ASP A 101 -0.40 -0.20 12.84
CA ASP A 101 -0.62 -0.92 14.09
C ASP A 101 -0.92 -2.41 13.83
N ASP A 102 -1.55 -2.71 12.70
CA ASP A 102 -1.90 -4.05 12.23
C ASP A 102 -0.88 -4.62 11.22
N SER A 103 0.40 -4.22 11.32
CA SER A 103 1.48 -4.66 10.42
C SER A 103 1.54 -6.18 10.23
N GLY A 104 1.18 -6.97 11.24
CA GLY A 104 1.15 -8.43 11.16
C GLY A 104 0.18 -8.96 10.10
N ILE A 105 -0.97 -8.30 9.92
CA ILE A 105 -1.99 -8.66 8.92
C ILE A 105 -1.49 -8.29 7.52
N LEU A 106 -0.91 -7.09 7.37
CA LEU A 106 -0.33 -6.62 6.10
C LEU A 106 0.82 -7.49 5.62
N ILE A 107 1.68 -7.96 6.55
CA ILE A 107 2.75 -8.90 6.24
C ILE A 107 2.15 -10.27 5.88
N GLY A 108 1.24 -10.77 6.71
CA GLY A 108 0.65 -12.09 6.56
C GLY A 108 1.64 -13.23 6.76
N LYS A 109 1.16 -14.48 6.64
CA LYS A 109 2.00 -15.66 6.87
C LYS A 109 3.17 -15.68 5.88
N GLN A 110 4.39 -15.65 6.41
CA GLN A 110 5.64 -15.64 5.64
C GLN A 110 5.75 -14.50 4.59
N GLY A 111 4.98 -13.41 4.71
CA GLY A 111 5.02 -12.28 3.78
C GLY A 111 4.05 -12.38 2.60
N ARG A 112 3.22 -13.43 2.53
CA ARG A 112 2.31 -13.68 1.40
C ARG A 112 1.32 -12.54 1.14
N THR A 113 0.79 -11.91 2.19
CA THR A 113 -0.15 -10.80 2.05
C THR A 113 0.56 -9.57 1.49
N LEU A 114 1.77 -9.29 1.96
CA LEU A 114 2.58 -8.17 1.47
C LEU A 114 2.96 -8.36 0.00
N ASP A 115 3.37 -9.57 -0.39
CA ASP A 115 3.70 -9.89 -1.78
C ASP A 115 2.46 -9.76 -2.69
N ALA A 116 1.28 -10.23 -2.23
CA ALA A 116 0.03 -10.08 -2.96
C ALA A 116 -0.41 -8.62 -3.10
N LEU A 117 -0.26 -7.81 -2.04
CA LEU A 117 -0.53 -6.38 -2.06
C LEU A 117 0.38 -5.67 -3.08
N GLN A 118 1.68 -5.95 -3.05
CA GLN A 118 2.64 -5.40 -4.02
C GLN A 118 2.26 -5.76 -5.46
N PHE A 119 1.87 -7.02 -5.69
CA PHE A 119 1.45 -7.48 -7.00
C PHE A 119 0.19 -6.74 -7.49
N LEU A 120 -0.85 -6.64 -6.65
CA LEU A 120 -2.09 -5.94 -6.99
C LEU A 120 -1.84 -4.46 -7.29
N VAL A 121 -1.08 -3.77 -6.44
CA VAL A 121 -0.73 -2.35 -6.65
C VAL A 121 0.02 -2.16 -7.97
N THR A 122 0.94 -3.07 -8.31
CA THR A 122 1.67 -3.05 -9.58
C THR A 122 0.75 -3.20 -10.79
N LEU A 123 -0.31 -4.01 -10.68
CA LEU A 123 -1.33 -4.16 -11.73
C LEU A 123 -2.28 -2.97 -11.83
N MET A 124 -2.60 -2.33 -10.71
CA MET A 124 -3.51 -1.17 -10.67
C MET A 124 -2.89 0.09 -11.25
N ILE A 125 -1.55 0.19 -11.25
CA ILE A 125 -0.80 1.35 -11.72
C ILE A 125 -0.27 1.10 -13.13
N ASP A 126 -0.79 1.88 -14.07
CA ASP A 126 -0.43 1.83 -15.49
C ASP A 126 1.09 1.91 -15.69
N SER A 127 1.60 1.07 -16.59
CA SER A 127 3.03 0.99 -16.89
C SER A 127 3.59 2.32 -17.39
N LYS A 128 2.79 3.17 -18.03
CA LYS A 128 3.21 4.50 -18.49
C LYS A 128 3.69 5.40 -17.36
N TYR A 129 3.07 5.30 -16.17
CA TYR A 129 3.46 6.08 -15.00
C TYR A 129 4.70 5.50 -14.32
N ARG A 130 4.88 4.18 -14.41
CA ARG A 130 6.01 3.49 -13.78
C ARG A 130 7.33 3.64 -14.54
N GLN A 131 7.29 4.04 -15.80
CA GLN A 131 8.49 4.20 -16.66
C GLN A 131 9.40 2.95 -16.64
N GLY A 132 8.79 1.76 -16.60
CA GLY A 132 9.51 0.48 -16.54
C GLY A 132 9.99 0.06 -15.13
N LYS A 133 9.86 0.92 -14.11
CA LYS A 133 10.25 0.61 -12.73
C LYS A 133 9.26 -0.36 -12.06
N ARG A 134 9.77 -1.19 -11.15
CA ARG A 134 8.93 -2.03 -10.27
C ARG A 134 8.53 -1.26 -9.03
N ILE A 135 7.44 -1.68 -8.40
CA ILE A 135 7.00 -1.15 -7.11
C ILE A 135 7.42 -2.15 -6.02
N MET A 136 8.13 -1.67 -5.02
CA MET A 136 8.55 -2.43 -3.84
C MET A 136 7.85 -1.85 -2.62
N ILE A 137 7.04 -2.68 -1.97
CA ILE A 137 6.35 -2.32 -0.73
C ILE A 137 7.06 -3.03 0.42
N ASP A 138 7.42 -2.26 1.44
CA ASP A 138 7.92 -2.78 2.71
C ASP A 138 7.03 -2.31 3.86
N VAL A 139 6.88 -3.19 4.85
CA VAL A 139 6.09 -2.92 6.06
C VAL A 139 7.00 -3.18 7.24
N ALA A 140 7.28 -2.11 7.99
CA ALA A 140 8.11 -2.14 9.18
C ALA A 140 9.41 -2.95 8.99
N SER A 141 10.20 -2.79 7.92
CA SER A 141 11.47 -3.53 7.70
C SER A 141 11.34 -5.06 7.72
N TYR A 142 10.19 -5.59 7.27
CA TYR A 142 9.91 -7.02 7.28
C TYR A 142 10.92 -7.81 6.45
N ARG A 143 11.28 -7.32 5.25
CA ARG A 143 12.17 -8.03 4.33
C ARG A 143 13.54 -8.29 4.96
N GLU A 144 14.12 -7.28 5.60
CA GLU A 144 15.40 -7.40 6.30
C GLU A 144 15.31 -8.39 7.47
N ARG A 145 14.30 -8.25 8.34
CA ARG A 145 14.09 -9.19 9.46
C ARG A 145 13.85 -10.62 9.00
N ARG A 146 13.20 -10.81 7.84
CA ARG A 146 12.97 -12.13 7.24
C ARG A 146 14.29 -12.72 6.76
N GLN A 147 15.10 -11.95 6.04
CA GLN A 147 16.44 -12.38 5.60
C GLN A 147 17.33 -12.79 6.77
N GLN A 148 17.39 -11.98 7.83
CA GLN A 148 18.19 -12.30 9.03
C GLN A 148 17.71 -13.60 9.69
N ARG A 149 16.39 -13.81 9.82
CA ARG A 149 15.82 -15.03 10.37
C ARG A 149 16.12 -16.27 9.52
N LEU A 150 16.00 -16.16 8.20
CA LEU A 150 16.31 -17.26 7.28
C LEU A 150 17.80 -17.63 7.32
N SER A 151 18.69 -16.64 7.34
CA SER A 151 20.13 -16.88 7.49
C SER A 151 20.47 -17.60 8.81
N ARG A 152 19.81 -17.24 9.91
CA ARG A 152 19.97 -17.93 11.20
C ARG A 152 19.45 -19.36 11.15
N LEU A 153 18.27 -19.57 10.57
CA LEU A 153 17.69 -20.90 10.38
C LEU A 153 18.62 -21.80 9.55
N ALA A 154 19.14 -21.30 8.43
CA ALA A 154 20.05 -22.03 7.56
C ALA A 154 21.30 -22.50 8.30
N ARG A 155 21.93 -21.61 9.08
CA ARG A 155 23.10 -21.97 9.92
C ARG A 155 22.76 -23.00 10.97
N ALA A 156 21.67 -22.80 11.72
CA ALA A 156 21.25 -23.72 12.77
C ALA A 156 20.94 -25.13 12.23
N VAL A 157 20.32 -25.20 11.05
CA VAL A 157 20.01 -26.47 10.38
C VAL A 157 21.28 -27.14 9.88
N ALA A 158 22.20 -26.39 9.26
CA ALA A 158 23.50 -26.90 8.81
C ALA A 158 24.29 -27.51 9.99
N ASP A 159 24.36 -26.81 11.12
CA ASP A 159 25.03 -27.29 12.34
C ASP A 159 24.38 -28.56 12.88
N ARG A 160 23.04 -28.64 12.85
CA ARG A 160 22.30 -29.82 13.31
C ARG A 160 22.56 -31.02 12.41
N VAL A 161 22.50 -30.86 11.09
CA VAL A 161 22.79 -31.93 10.13
C VAL A 161 24.24 -32.37 10.26
N HIS A 162 25.18 -31.44 10.43
CA HIS A 162 26.60 -31.75 10.63
C HIS A 162 26.84 -32.61 11.88
N LYS A 163 26.21 -32.26 13.01
CA LYS A 163 26.34 -32.98 14.29
C LYS A 163 25.62 -34.32 14.32
N THR A 164 24.41 -34.37 13.76
CA THR A 164 23.52 -35.55 13.88
C THR A 164 23.63 -36.52 12.71
N ARG A 165 24.17 -36.07 11.57
CA ARG A 165 24.18 -36.77 10.28
C ARG A 165 22.80 -37.21 9.77
N GLN A 166 21.73 -36.63 10.31
CA GLN A 166 20.35 -36.86 9.87
C GLN A 166 19.88 -35.70 9.00
N SER A 167 19.11 -36.00 7.96
CA SER A 167 18.48 -34.98 7.12
C SER A 167 17.37 -34.27 7.90
N VAL A 168 17.17 -32.98 7.60
CA VAL A 168 16.13 -32.15 8.21
C VAL A 168 15.26 -31.56 7.09
N LEU A 169 13.96 -31.82 7.15
CA LEU A 169 12.99 -31.21 6.25
C LEU A 169 12.61 -29.81 6.76
N LEU A 170 12.71 -28.81 5.89
CA LEU A 170 12.31 -27.44 6.20
C LEU A 170 10.87 -27.18 5.80
N GLU A 171 10.27 -26.18 6.45
CA GLU A 171 8.97 -25.65 6.03
C GLU A 171 9.04 -25.07 4.61
N SER A 172 7.95 -25.19 3.87
CA SER A 172 7.78 -24.54 2.57
C SER A 172 7.94 -23.02 2.69
N MET A 173 8.66 -22.42 1.74
CA MET A 173 8.93 -20.99 1.66
C MET A 173 8.40 -20.44 0.33
N ASN A 174 8.05 -19.16 0.28
CA ASN A 174 7.80 -18.47 -0.98
C ASN A 174 9.11 -18.43 -1.80
N PRO A 175 9.05 -18.68 -3.13
CA PRO A 175 10.21 -18.66 -4.03
C PRO A 175 10.77 -17.26 -4.24
#